data_AF-A0A9X3LUD3-F1
#
_entry.id   AF-A0A9X3LUD3-F1
#
_cell.length_a   1.000
_cell.length_b   1.000
_cell.length_c   1.000
_cell.angle_alpha   90.00
_cell.angle_beta   90.00
_cell.angle_gamma   90.00
#
_symmetry.space_group_name_H-M   'P 1'
#
loop_
_entity.id
_entity.type
_entity.pdbx_description
1 polymer ?
#
loop_
_entity_poly.entity_id
_entity_poly.type
_entity_poly.pdbx_seq_one_letter_code
_entity_poly.pdbx_strand_id
1 'polypeptide(L)'
;MSHHNFYESLGLDRSKDSAALRAEINEKLGAGGLTDALRDELQVASQVLGDSRRRAAYDSRLDDPNAPTITVAALRELARVDFGPEPKPEPKPEPKPEPKPEPKLVKPKPKQYFPDTDPSGRAVTVQQPAQQPAQAAQPQSQPYAYPPQPPQGYSYPPQYQQQYQPQYQSQPEEKKKKSGASVPLIMAIVLVLAGIGAGGWWLWDNAGEPWEANDQAVADAFPRILPEKNGQRGWQNMKCESKAPEDGQEARIRCSNKELGVSVIDYGTPEARDAVLPEGEPDTIGNAKCSAKSYKMEGVTPPAFTLAPEGADGRYLLIVNGNEAESKRMNLNMCDKTRE
;
A
#
# COMPACT_ATOMS: atom_id res chain seq x y z
N MET A 1 -28.81 -5.06 -7.26
CA MET A 1 -29.08 -4.16 -6.12
C MET A 1 -28.44 -2.83 -6.45
N SER A 2 -29.18 -1.72 -6.37
CA SER A 2 -28.67 -0.40 -6.78
C SER A 2 -27.75 0.18 -5.71
N HIS A 3 -26.62 0.75 -6.10
CA HIS A 3 -25.77 1.53 -5.22
C HIS A 3 -26.55 2.73 -4.67
N HIS A 4 -26.30 3.13 -3.43
CA HIS A 4 -26.80 4.41 -2.93
C HIS A 4 -26.04 5.57 -3.60
N ASN A 5 -26.76 6.36 -4.40
CA ASN A 5 -26.22 7.45 -5.21
C ASN A 5 -26.64 8.83 -4.66
N PHE A 6 -25.71 9.53 -3.99
CA PHE A 6 -25.93 10.87 -3.45
C PHE A 6 -26.21 11.92 -4.53
N TYR A 7 -25.66 11.75 -5.74
CA TYR A 7 -25.91 12.69 -6.83
C TYR A 7 -27.38 12.64 -7.26
N GLU A 8 -27.92 11.44 -7.37
CA GLU A 8 -29.33 11.23 -7.71
C GLU A 8 -30.25 11.55 -6.53
N SER A 9 -29.95 11.06 -5.33
CA SER A 9 -30.84 11.22 -4.16
C SER A 9 -30.95 12.67 -3.69
N LEU A 10 -29.85 13.43 -3.76
CA LEU A 10 -29.80 14.82 -3.31
C LEU A 10 -29.90 15.84 -4.45
N GLY A 11 -29.97 15.37 -5.70
CA GLY A 11 -29.99 16.22 -6.89
C GLY A 11 -28.75 17.10 -6.99
N LEU A 12 -27.56 16.48 -6.89
CA LEU A 12 -26.26 17.15 -6.96
C LEU A 12 -25.59 16.86 -8.32
N ASP A 13 -24.84 17.83 -8.83
CA ASP A 13 -24.13 17.70 -10.09
C ASP A 13 -22.73 17.08 -9.90
N ARG A 14 -22.57 15.84 -10.36
CA ARG A 14 -21.31 15.07 -10.28
C ARG A 14 -20.13 15.73 -11.00
N SER A 15 -20.35 16.69 -11.90
CA SER A 15 -19.25 17.37 -12.61
C SER A 15 -18.55 18.45 -11.77
N LYS A 16 -19.17 18.92 -10.68
CA LYS A 16 -18.60 19.94 -9.79
C LYS A 16 -17.43 19.39 -8.98
N ASP A 17 -16.53 20.24 -8.52
CA ASP A 17 -15.48 19.85 -7.57
C ASP A 17 -16.03 19.65 -6.14
N SER A 18 -15.22 19.05 -5.26
CA SER A 18 -15.64 18.72 -3.88
C SER A 18 -15.97 19.96 -3.04
N ALA A 19 -15.30 21.09 -3.27
CA ALA A 19 -15.58 22.33 -2.53
C ALA A 19 -16.94 22.91 -2.95
N ALA A 20 -17.23 22.92 -4.25
CA ALA A 20 -18.51 23.35 -4.80
C ALA A 20 -19.67 22.45 -4.34
N LEU A 21 -19.47 21.12 -4.34
CA LEU A 21 -20.44 20.17 -3.79
C LEU A 21 -20.68 20.39 -2.30
N ARG A 22 -19.62 20.61 -1.51
CA ARG A 22 -19.74 20.90 -0.08
C ARG A 22 -20.52 22.18 0.19
N ALA A 23 -20.30 23.23 -0.58
CA ALA A 23 -21.04 24.47 -0.47
C ALA A 23 -22.54 24.28 -0.74
N GLU A 24 -22.89 23.57 -1.82
CA GLU A 24 -24.28 23.27 -2.18
C GLU A 24 -24.98 22.41 -1.12
N ILE A 25 -24.29 21.40 -0.57
CA ILE A 25 -24.83 20.56 0.51
C ILE A 25 -25.06 21.39 1.78
N ASN A 26 -24.14 22.30 2.11
CA ASN A 26 -24.28 23.18 3.28
C ASN A 26 -25.45 24.17 3.13
N GLU A 27 -25.71 24.67 1.92
CA GLU A 27 -26.89 25.47 1.62
C GLU A 27 -28.17 24.67 1.88
N LYS A 28 -28.24 23.43 1.38
CA LYS A 28 -29.38 22.53 1.61
C LYS A 28 -29.56 22.20 3.10
N LEU A 29 -28.47 22.00 3.86
CA LEU A 29 -28.51 21.80 5.32
C LEU A 29 -29.04 23.02 6.09
N GLY A 30 -28.83 24.22 5.55
CA GLY A 30 -29.33 25.47 6.09
C GLY A 30 -30.80 25.75 5.76
N ALA A 31 -31.38 25.02 4.80
CA ALA A 31 -32.79 25.13 4.49
C ALA A 31 -33.65 24.59 5.65
N GLY A 32 -34.72 25.32 6.00
CA GLY A 32 -35.71 24.85 6.97
C GLY A 32 -36.58 23.71 6.41
N GLY A 33 -37.21 22.94 7.30
CA GLY A 33 -38.19 21.91 6.89
C GLY A 33 -37.61 20.56 6.47
N LEU A 34 -36.31 20.30 6.71
CA LEU A 34 -35.70 18.99 6.49
C LEU A 34 -36.22 17.96 7.48
N THR A 35 -36.53 16.76 6.99
CA THR A 35 -36.73 15.58 7.84
C THR A 35 -35.41 15.15 8.48
N ASP A 36 -35.47 14.42 9.59
CA ASP A 36 -34.25 13.93 10.27
C ASP A 36 -33.44 12.99 9.36
N ALA A 37 -34.12 12.17 8.55
CA ALA A 37 -33.47 11.28 7.59
C ALA A 37 -32.73 12.06 6.49
N LEU A 38 -33.35 13.10 5.92
CA LEU A 38 -32.72 13.93 4.90
C LEU A 38 -31.56 14.75 5.48
N ARG A 39 -31.69 15.21 6.73
CA ARG A 39 -30.62 15.91 7.45
C ARG A 39 -29.41 14.99 7.66
N ASP A 40 -29.62 13.74 8.07
CA ASP A 40 -28.56 12.75 8.23
C ASP A 40 -27.89 12.45 6.88
N GLU A 41 -28.67 12.24 5.81
CA GLU A 41 -28.14 11.98 4.47
C GLU A 41 -27.28 13.13 3.96
N LEU A 42 -27.74 14.38 4.11
CA LEU A 42 -26.97 15.57 3.77
C LEU A 42 -25.69 15.70 4.61
N GLN A 43 -25.71 15.35 5.89
CA GLN A 43 -24.50 15.38 6.74
C GLN A 43 -23.46 14.35 6.28
N VAL A 44 -23.89 13.14 5.96
CA VAL A 44 -23.01 12.08 5.43
C VAL A 44 -22.47 12.48 4.06
N ALA A 45 -23.33 12.96 3.16
CA ALA A 45 -22.91 13.44 1.84
C ALA A 45 -21.93 14.61 1.92
N SER A 46 -22.13 15.54 2.86
CA SER A 46 -21.22 16.66 3.11
C SER A 46 -19.81 16.17 3.46
N GLN A 47 -19.72 15.11 4.27
CA GLN A 47 -18.45 14.50 4.69
C GLN A 47 -17.79 13.67 3.57
N VAL A 48 -18.58 12.96 2.76
CA VAL A 48 -18.06 12.11 1.67
C VAL A 48 -17.72 12.91 0.42
N LEU A 49 -18.65 13.70 -0.10
CA LEU A 49 -18.48 14.44 -1.36
C LEU A 49 -17.65 15.71 -1.19
N GLY A 50 -17.67 16.28 0.02
CA GLY A 50 -16.97 17.52 0.34
C GLY A 50 -15.47 17.39 0.56
N ASP A 51 -14.93 16.17 0.46
CA ASP A 51 -13.51 15.84 0.56
C ASP A 51 -13.12 15.09 -0.71
N SER A 52 -12.07 15.55 -1.40
CA SER A 52 -11.71 15.03 -2.72
C SER A 52 -11.33 13.55 -2.69
N ARG A 53 -10.70 13.07 -1.62
CA ARG A 53 -10.25 11.67 -1.50
C ARG A 53 -11.38 10.73 -1.15
N ARG A 54 -12.24 11.12 -0.20
CA ARG A 54 -13.49 10.38 0.08
C ARG A 54 -14.37 10.29 -1.14
N ARG A 55 -14.52 11.40 -1.86
CA ARG A 55 -15.27 11.45 -3.10
C ARG A 55 -14.66 10.54 -4.16
N ALA A 56 -13.34 10.54 -4.36
CA ALA A 56 -12.70 9.65 -5.32
C ALA A 56 -12.96 8.16 -5.03
N ALA A 57 -12.90 7.76 -3.75
CA ALA A 57 -13.23 6.39 -3.34
C ALA A 57 -14.72 6.06 -3.54
N TYR A 58 -15.60 7.02 -3.32
CA TYR A 58 -17.04 6.90 -3.56
C TYR A 58 -17.35 6.75 -5.06
N ASP A 59 -16.84 7.68 -5.87
CA ASP A 59 -17.02 7.72 -7.33
C ASP A 59 -16.48 6.45 -8.00
N SER A 60 -15.30 5.98 -7.60
CA SER A 60 -14.73 4.74 -8.16
C SER A 60 -15.62 3.52 -7.92
N ARG A 61 -16.34 3.46 -6.80
CA ARG A 61 -17.26 2.36 -6.51
C ARG A 61 -18.59 2.49 -7.24
N LEU A 62 -19.04 3.71 -7.53
CA LEU A 62 -20.22 3.93 -8.36
C LEU A 62 -19.98 3.51 -9.82
N ASP A 63 -18.76 3.70 -10.32
CA ASP A 63 -18.41 3.39 -11.71
C ASP A 63 -18.08 1.90 -11.94
N ASP A 64 -17.88 1.12 -10.88
CA ASP A 64 -17.57 -0.31 -10.97
C ASP A 64 -18.86 -1.17 -10.92
N PRO A 65 -19.28 -1.79 -12.03
CA PRO A 65 -20.49 -2.59 -12.08
C PRO A 65 -20.40 -3.89 -11.26
N ASN A 66 -19.19 -4.31 -10.86
CA ASN A 66 -18.96 -5.50 -10.05
C ASN A 66 -18.67 -5.16 -8.59
N ALA A 67 -18.65 -3.87 -8.22
CA ALA A 67 -18.40 -3.48 -6.84
C ALA A 67 -19.54 -3.93 -5.91
N PRO A 68 -19.23 -4.25 -4.64
CA PRO A 68 -20.24 -4.46 -3.63
C PRO A 68 -21.20 -3.26 -3.56
N THR A 69 -22.49 -3.54 -3.33
CA THR A 69 -23.51 -2.50 -3.23
C THR A 69 -23.13 -1.48 -2.16
N ILE A 70 -23.19 -0.20 -2.52
CA ILE A 70 -22.93 0.89 -1.58
C ILE A 70 -24.16 1.05 -0.67
N THR A 71 -24.03 0.62 0.58
CA THR A 71 -25.08 0.76 1.60
C THR A 71 -24.92 2.06 2.40
N VAL A 72 -26.00 2.51 3.06
CA VAL A 72 -25.95 3.67 3.97
C VAL A 72 -24.93 3.45 5.10
N ALA A 73 -24.80 2.22 5.60
CA ALA A 73 -23.79 1.88 6.59
C ALA A 73 -22.37 2.07 6.05
N ALA A 74 -22.09 1.57 4.84
CA ALA A 74 -20.78 1.77 4.19
C ALA A 74 -20.44 3.24 3.95
N LEU A 75 -21.46 4.07 3.67
CA LEU A 75 -21.28 5.52 3.48
C LEU A 75 -21.01 6.26 4.78
N ARG A 76 -21.68 5.90 5.88
CA ARG A 76 -21.38 6.44 7.21
C ARG A 76 -19.97 6.07 7.67
N GLU A 77 -19.52 4.87 7.35
CA GLU A 77 -18.13 4.48 7.60
C GLU A 77 -17.18 5.32 6.74
N LEU A 78 -17.40 5.44 5.43
CA LEU A 78 -16.59 6.28 4.54
C LEU A 78 -16.53 7.75 4.99
N ALA A 79 -17.65 8.29 5.48
CA ALA A 79 -17.75 9.65 5.98
C ALA A 79 -16.86 9.90 7.22
N ARG A 80 -16.62 8.85 8.02
CA ARG A 80 -15.77 8.90 9.23
C ARG A 80 -14.30 8.61 8.94
N VAL A 81 -13.96 8.08 7.77
CA VAL A 81 -12.57 7.86 7.36
C VAL A 81 -11.89 9.22 7.20
N ASP A 82 -10.89 9.49 8.02
CA ASP A 82 -10.01 10.64 7.87
C ASP A 82 -8.81 10.26 7.00
N PHE A 83 -8.72 10.87 5.82
CA PHE A 83 -7.61 10.65 4.88
C PHE A 83 -6.41 11.57 5.20
N GLY A 84 -6.50 12.45 6.21
CA GLY A 84 -5.50 13.46 6.55
C GLY A 84 -5.76 14.81 5.86
N PRO A 85 -4.80 15.77 5.88
CA PRO A 85 -4.93 17.01 5.12
C PRO A 85 -4.85 16.73 3.62
N GLU A 86 -5.71 17.37 2.81
CA GLU A 86 -5.58 17.34 1.35
C GLU A 86 -4.22 17.91 0.94
N PRO A 87 -3.53 17.32 -0.04
CA PRO A 87 -2.36 17.96 -0.63
C PRO A 87 -2.76 19.36 -1.09
N LYS A 88 -2.06 20.40 -0.64
CA LYS A 88 -2.29 21.74 -1.18
C LYS A 88 -2.16 21.67 -2.69
N PRO A 89 -3.10 22.25 -3.47
CA PRO A 89 -2.99 22.26 -4.92
C PRO A 89 -1.64 22.86 -5.28
N GLU A 90 -0.78 22.05 -5.92
CA GLU A 90 0.49 22.53 -6.43
C GLU A 90 0.21 23.73 -7.35
N PRO A 91 1.01 24.81 -7.26
CA PRO A 91 0.87 25.93 -8.15
C PRO A 91 0.95 25.41 -9.59
N LYS A 92 -0.09 25.68 -10.39
CA LYS A 92 -0.11 25.36 -11.83
C LYS A 92 1.24 25.76 -12.41
N PRO A 93 1.95 24.87 -13.12
CA PRO A 93 3.20 25.23 -13.77
C PRO A 93 2.93 26.44 -14.66
N GLU A 94 3.69 27.51 -14.42
CA GLU A 94 3.64 28.70 -15.26
C GLU A 94 3.83 28.26 -16.73
N PRO A 95 3.05 28.81 -17.67
CA PRO A 95 3.17 28.46 -19.07
C PRO A 95 4.61 28.74 -19.52
N LYS A 96 5.32 27.65 -19.84
CA LYS A 96 6.67 27.70 -20.39
C LYS A 96 6.64 28.63 -21.61
N PRO A 97 7.51 29.65 -21.69
CA PRO A 97 7.49 30.59 -22.81
C PRO A 97 7.66 29.83 -24.13
N GLU A 98 6.79 30.14 -25.09
CA GLU A 98 6.77 29.49 -26.40
C GLU A 98 8.15 29.55 -27.07
N PRO A 99 8.64 28.43 -27.64
CA PRO A 99 9.89 28.45 -28.38
C PRO A 99 9.76 29.33 -29.62
N LYS A 100 10.63 30.33 -29.70
CA LYS A 100 10.80 31.24 -30.83
C LYS A 100 11.04 30.41 -32.12
N PRO A 101 10.41 30.74 -33.25
CA PRO A 101 10.48 29.91 -34.45
C PRO A 101 11.91 29.81 -35.00
N GLU A 102 12.36 28.58 -35.21
CA GLU A 102 13.63 28.26 -35.87
C GLU A 102 13.62 28.73 -37.34
N PRO A 103 14.68 29.41 -37.82
CA PRO A 103 14.85 29.72 -39.24
C PRO A 103 15.11 28.45 -40.06
N LYS A 104 14.34 28.29 -41.14
CA LYS A 104 14.43 27.17 -42.08
C LYS A 104 15.80 27.10 -42.79
N LEU A 105 16.39 25.91 -42.70
CA LEU A 105 17.21 25.18 -43.67
C LEU A 105 17.68 25.95 -44.94
N VAL A 106 19.00 26.12 -45.07
CA VAL A 106 19.66 26.30 -46.38
C VAL A 106 20.68 25.17 -46.56
N LYS A 107 20.41 24.27 -47.50
CA LYS A 107 21.34 23.21 -47.93
C LYS A 107 22.48 23.83 -48.77
N PRO A 108 23.77 23.57 -48.46
CA PRO A 108 24.84 23.80 -49.43
C PRO A 108 24.95 22.61 -50.40
N LYS A 109 25.13 22.93 -51.69
CA LYS A 109 25.34 21.99 -52.81
C LYS A 109 26.53 21.05 -52.60
N PRO A 110 26.50 19.83 -53.18
CA PRO A 110 27.65 18.94 -53.20
C PRO A 110 28.74 19.49 -54.13
N LYS A 111 29.96 19.68 -53.61
CA LYS A 111 31.15 19.84 -54.45
C LYS A 111 31.70 18.45 -54.76
N GLN A 112 31.61 18.08 -56.02
CA GLN A 112 32.44 17.03 -56.60
C GLN A 112 33.91 17.50 -56.56
N TYR A 113 34.82 16.67 -56.05
CA TYR A 113 36.24 16.77 -56.37
C TYR A 113 36.86 15.38 -56.43
N PHE A 114 37.69 15.20 -57.45
CA PHE A 114 38.24 13.96 -57.97
C PHE A 114 39.36 13.38 -57.09
N PRO A 115 39.60 12.04 -57.15
CA PRO A 115 40.71 11.40 -56.48
C PRO A 115 41.97 11.49 -57.35
N ASP A 116 42.99 12.21 -56.88
CA ASP A 116 44.34 12.07 -57.41
C ASP A 116 45.25 11.45 -56.35
N THR A 117 45.89 10.38 -56.80
CA THR A 117 46.87 9.50 -56.19
C THR A 117 47.97 10.20 -55.37
N ASP A 118 48.11 9.78 -54.11
CA ASP A 118 49.41 9.79 -53.42
C ASP A 118 49.89 8.32 -53.29
N PRO A 119 50.98 7.92 -53.96
CA PRO A 119 51.53 6.57 -53.88
C PRO A 119 52.50 6.35 -52.69
N SER A 120 52.56 7.25 -51.68
CA SER A 120 53.55 7.14 -50.60
C SER A 120 53.01 7.55 -49.22
N GLY A 121 52.05 6.80 -48.68
CA GLY A 121 51.60 6.93 -47.28
C GLY A 121 51.34 5.58 -46.63
N ARG A 122 52.19 5.21 -45.67
CA ARG A 122 52.28 3.91 -44.98
C ARG A 122 50.93 3.39 -44.44
N ALA A 123 50.70 2.08 -44.62
CA ALA A 123 49.67 1.32 -43.92
C ALA A 123 49.95 1.30 -42.41
N VAL A 124 49.04 1.86 -41.62
CA VAL A 124 48.99 1.62 -40.17
C VAL A 124 47.99 0.48 -39.94
N THR A 125 48.53 -0.72 -39.90
CA THR A 125 47.82 -1.91 -39.40
C THR A 125 47.69 -1.76 -37.89
N VAL A 126 46.49 -1.48 -37.37
CA VAL A 126 46.24 -1.66 -35.94
C VAL A 126 45.95 -3.14 -35.72
N GLN A 127 46.99 -3.84 -35.26
CA GLN A 127 46.88 -5.16 -34.66
C GLN A 127 46.04 -5.05 -33.39
N GLN A 128 44.97 -5.83 -33.33
CA GLN A 128 44.18 -6.09 -32.13
C GLN A 128 44.93 -7.15 -31.29
N PRO A 129 45.41 -6.82 -30.07
CA PRO A 129 45.94 -7.85 -29.18
C PRO A 129 44.77 -8.62 -28.56
N ALA A 130 44.75 -9.93 -28.79
CA ALA A 130 44.00 -10.87 -27.98
C ALA A 130 44.51 -10.79 -26.53
N GLN A 131 43.60 -10.57 -25.56
CA GLN A 131 43.89 -10.77 -24.15
C GLN A 131 43.10 -11.98 -23.64
N GLN A 132 43.88 -12.99 -23.28
CA GLN A 132 43.53 -14.15 -22.47
C GLN A 132 43.27 -13.76 -21.00
N PRO A 133 42.65 -14.65 -20.20
CA PRO A 133 41.92 -14.29 -18.98
C PRO A 133 42.85 -13.98 -17.80
N ALA A 134 42.50 -12.93 -17.05
CA ALA A 134 43.10 -12.64 -15.76
C ALA A 134 42.49 -13.55 -14.68
N GLN A 135 43.27 -14.54 -14.25
CA GLN A 135 43.15 -15.10 -12.91
C GLN A 135 43.63 -14.05 -11.90
N ALA A 136 42.77 -13.65 -10.97
CA ALA A 136 43.21 -12.99 -9.74
C ALA A 136 42.20 -13.14 -8.60
N ALA A 137 42.72 -13.71 -7.51
CA ALA A 137 42.38 -13.45 -6.11
C ALA A 137 41.03 -13.95 -5.56
N GLN A 138 41.10 -15.11 -4.90
CA GLN A 138 40.18 -15.53 -3.85
C GLN A 138 40.27 -14.56 -2.65
N PRO A 139 39.14 -14.12 -2.06
CA PRO A 139 39.15 -13.54 -0.73
C PRO A 139 39.22 -14.68 0.32
N GLN A 140 40.20 -14.56 1.21
CA GLN A 140 40.42 -15.46 2.34
C GLN A 140 39.25 -15.42 3.32
N SER A 141 38.75 -16.60 3.68
CA SER A 141 37.80 -16.84 4.76
C SER A 141 38.45 -16.53 6.12
N GLN A 142 37.86 -15.60 6.87
CA GLN A 142 38.10 -15.41 8.29
C GLN A 142 37.18 -16.36 9.08
N PRO A 143 37.69 -17.23 9.97
CA PRO A 143 36.82 -17.98 10.87
C PRO A 143 36.37 -17.05 12.02
N TYR A 144 35.10 -16.67 12.03
CA TYR A 144 34.49 -16.03 13.19
C TYR A 144 34.37 -17.05 14.33
N ALA A 145 35.13 -16.82 15.41
CA ALA A 145 35.02 -17.54 16.66
C ALA A 145 33.72 -17.13 17.38
N TYR A 146 32.87 -18.11 17.66
CA TYR A 146 31.67 -17.97 18.49
C TYR A 146 32.07 -17.83 19.97
N PRO A 147 31.54 -16.88 20.74
CA PRO A 147 31.64 -16.93 22.20
C PRO A 147 30.71 -18.03 22.76
N PRO A 148 31.13 -18.75 23.82
CA PRO A 148 30.36 -19.87 24.37
C PRO A 148 29.08 -19.38 25.09
N GLN A 149 27.96 -20.07 24.82
CA GLN A 149 26.69 -19.87 25.52
C GLN A 149 26.79 -20.36 26.98
N PRO A 150 26.19 -19.64 27.96
CA PRO A 150 26.00 -20.18 29.30
C PRO A 150 24.87 -21.23 29.30
N PRO A 151 24.95 -22.26 30.17
CA PRO A 151 24.06 -23.41 30.13
C PRO A 151 22.64 -23.09 30.62
N GLN A 152 21.67 -23.66 29.91
CA GLN A 152 20.26 -23.75 30.27
C GLN A 152 20.10 -24.56 31.56
N GLY A 153 19.44 -23.98 32.56
CA GLY A 153 19.24 -24.63 33.85
C GLY A 153 18.09 -24.03 34.67
N TYR A 154 16.97 -24.75 34.64
CA TYR A 154 15.96 -24.91 35.68
C TYR A 154 14.78 -23.94 35.87
N SER A 155 13.62 -24.60 35.77
CA SER A 155 12.50 -24.67 36.72
C SER A 155 11.55 -23.47 36.87
N TYR A 156 10.29 -23.76 36.54
CA TYR A 156 9.11 -23.14 37.16
C TYR A 156 9.10 -23.36 38.68
N PRO A 157 8.55 -22.38 39.42
CA PRO A 157 7.56 -22.72 40.45
C PRO A 157 6.24 -21.92 40.30
N PRO A 158 5.11 -22.41 40.86
CA PRO A 158 3.80 -21.77 40.76
C PRO A 158 3.36 -21.02 42.05
N GLN A 159 2.28 -20.22 41.90
CA GLN A 159 1.42 -19.60 42.95
C GLN A 159 2.12 -18.47 43.74
N TYR A 160 1.48 -17.37 44.14
CA TYR A 160 0.27 -17.24 44.97
C TYR A 160 -0.52 -15.96 44.67
N GLN A 161 -1.82 -16.00 45.00
CA GLN A 161 -2.70 -14.83 45.12
C GLN A 161 -2.21 -13.83 46.17
N GLN A 162 -2.56 -12.55 46.03
CA GLN A 162 -3.13 -11.76 47.13
C GLN A 162 -3.74 -10.44 46.61
N GLN A 163 -4.92 -10.21 47.14
CA GLN A 163 -5.85 -9.12 46.94
C GLN A 163 -5.38 -7.93 47.78
N TYR A 164 -5.31 -6.73 47.20
CA TYR A 164 -5.13 -5.50 47.98
C TYR A 164 -6.00 -4.37 47.41
N GLN A 165 -6.97 -3.92 48.21
CA GLN A 165 -7.66 -2.65 48.04
C GLN A 165 -6.85 -1.54 48.71
N PRO A 166 -6.82 -0.31 48.17
CA PRO A 166 -6.41 0.85 48.94
C PRO A 166 -7.60 1.46 49.69
N GLN A 167 -7.46 1.56 51.01
CA GLN A 167 -8.28 2.35 51.90
C GLN A 167 -8.10 3.86 51.66
N TYR A 168 -9.20 4.57 51.88
CA TYR A 168 -9.27 6.02 52.03
C TYR A 168 -8.42 6.56 53.19
N GLN A 169 -7.73 7.67 52.93
CA GLN A 169 -7.37 8.65 53.96
C GLN A 169 -8.00 10.00 53.60
N SER A 170 -8.93 10.43 54.45
CA SER A 170 -9.58 11.74 54.48
C SER A 170 -8.76 12.69 55.37
N GLN A 171 -8.42 13.91 54.96
CA GLN A 171 -9.06 15.22 55.28
C GLN A 171 -7.97 16.32 55.20
N PRO A 172 -8.25 17.66 55.10
CA PRO A 172 -9.44 18.34 55.60
C PRO A 172 -10.13 19.36 54.67
N GLU A 173 -11.38 19.67 55.03
CA GLU A 173 -12.17 20.79 54.52
C GLU A 173 -11.49 22.15 54.79
N GLU A 174 -11.34 22.97 53.75
CA GLU A 174 -11.41 24.43 53.90
C GLU A 174 -12.62 24.96 53.14
N LYS A 175 -13.64 25.38 53.90
CA LYS A 175 -14.74 26.19 53.39
C LYS A 175 -14.30 27.65 53.29
N LYS A 176 -14.34 28.24 52.09
CA LYS A 176 -14.68 29.66 51.93
C LYS A 176 -15.26 30.03 50.55
N LYS A 177 -16.57 30.33 50.58
CA LYS A 177 -17.41 31.26 49.81
C LYS A 177 -17.06 31.67 48.35
N LYS A 178 -18.02 31.32 47.47
CA LYS A 178 -18.60 32.06 46.32
C LYS A 178 -17.68 32.97 45.46
N SER A 179 -17.45 32.55 44.22
CA SER A 179 -17.99 33.26 43.04
C SER A 179 -18.10 32.27 41.87
N GLY A 180 -19.19 32.35 41.11
CA GLY A 180 -19.49 31.41 40.03
C GLY A 180 -18.68 31.72 38.78
N ALA A 181 -18.10 30.69 38.18
CA ALA A 181 -17.79 30.63 36.76
C ALA A 181 -17.60 29.16 36.35
N SER A 182 -18.69 28.61 35.81
CA SER A 182 -18.75 27.72 34.64
C SER A 182 -17.86 26.46 34.61
N VAL A 183 -18.55 25.32 34.67
CA VAL A 183 -18.11 23.93 34.46
C VAL A 183 -17.77 23.50 33.00
N PRO A 184 -17.86 24.30 31.90
CA PRO A 184 -17.63 23.76 30.56
C PRO A 184 -16.15 23.69 30.13
N LEU A 185 -15.19 24.24 30.89
CA LEU A 185 -13.78 24.26 30.47
C LEU A 185 -13.07 22.90 30.67
N ILE A 186 -13.44 22.14 31.71
CA ILE A 186 -12.80 20.84 32.01
C ILE A 186 -13.29 19.73 31.07
N MET A 187 -14.57 19.77 30.66
CA MET A 187 -15.12 18.83 29.67
C MET A 187 -14.57 19.05 28.26
N ALA A 188 -14.22 20.29 27.89
CA ALA A 188 -13.59 20.58 26.60
C ALA A 188 -12.17 19.99 26.50
N ILE A 189 -11.39 20.00 27.59
CA ILE A 189 -10.04 19.43 27.62
C ILE A 189 -10.07 17.90 27.58
N VAL A 190 -11.04 17.25 28.25
CA VAL A 190 -11.22 15.79 28.20
C VAL A 190 -11.70 15.33 26.81
N LEU A 191 -12.56 16.10 26.13
CA LEU A 191 -12.99 15.79 24.76
C LEU A 191 -11.88 16.01 23.71
N VAL A 192 -11.00 17.00 23.91
CA VAL A 192 -9.82 17.21 23.05
C VAL A 192 -8.79 16.08 23.25
N LEU A 193 -8.56 15.62 24.48
CA LEU A 193 -7.63 14.51 24.74
C LEU A 193 -8.19 13.14 24.31
N ALA A 194 -9.51 12.92 24.40
CA ALA A 194 -10.15 11.72 23.85
C ALA A 194 -10.17 11.71 22.30
N GLY A 195 -10.26 12.88 21.65
CA GLY A 195 -10.15 13.00 20.18
C GLY A 195 -8.76 12.72 19.63
N ILE A 196 -7.70 13.03 20.40
CA ILE A 196 -6.31 12.74 20.03
C ILE A 196 -6.00 11.23 20.15
N GLY A 197 -6.63 10.53 21.11
CA GLY A 197 -6.39 9.10 21.32
C GLY A 197 -6.83 8.21 20.16
N ALA A 198 -7.96 8.51 19.50
CA ALA A 198 -8.49 7.67 18.42
C ALA A 198 -7.87 8.02 17.04
N GLY A 199 -7.68 9.30 16.73
CA GLY A 199 -7.01 9.73 15.49
C GLY A 199 -5.50 9.47 15.49
N GLY A 200 -4.87 9.58 16.66
CA GLY A 200 -3.45 9.24 16.84
C GLY A 200 -3.17 7.75 16.71
N TRP A 201 -4.10 6.87 17.08
CA TRP A 201 -3.90 5.42 17.01
C TRP A 201 -3.90 4.88 15.56
N TRP A 202 -4.70 5.43 14.65
CA TRP A 202 -4.67 5.02 13.23
C TRP A 202 -3.51 5.64 12.44
N LEU A 203 -3.13 6.90 12.72
CA LEU A 203 -1.90 7.49 12.18
C LEU A 203 -0.66 6.70 12.62
N TRP A 204 -0.67 6.10 13.82
CA TRP A 204 0.38 5.19 14.25
C TRP A 204 0.26 3.78 13.65
N ASP A 205 -0.96 3.27 13.41
CA ASP A 205 -1.18 1.92 12.85
C ASP A 205 -0.97 1.83 11.33
N ASN A 206 -1.03 2.94 10.59
CA ASN A 206 -0.77 3.01 9.15
C ASN A 206 0.42 3.92 8.77
N ALA A 207 1.14 4.47 9.76
CA ALA A 207 2.49 4.95 9.55
C ALA A 207 3.39 3.76 9.25
N GLY A 208 3.98 3.74 8.06
CA GLY A 208 4.89 2.69 7.66
C GLY A 208 6.33 3.16 7.61
N GLU A 209 7.22 2.20 7.82
CA GLU A 209 8.65 2.38 7.58
C GLU A 209 8.98 2.06 6.12
N PRO A 210 10.04 2.64 5.53
CA PRO A 210 10.53 2.18 4.24
C PRO A 210 10.74 0.66 4.26
N TRP A 211 10.48 0.00 3.14
CA TRP A 211 10.86 -1.40 3.01
C TRP A 211 12.38 -1.54 3.05
N GLU A 212 12.85 -2.67 3.56
CA GLU A 212 14.24 -3.09 3.35
C GLU A 212 14.51 -3.27 1.84
N ALA A 213 15.76 -3.14 1.41
CA ALA A 213 16.09 -3.08 -0.02
C ALA A 213 15.53 -4.25 -0.85
N ASN A 214 15.62 -5.49 -0.33
CA ASN A 214 15.09 -6.66 -1.03
C ASN A 214 13.55 -6.70 -0.99
N ASP A 215 12.94 -6.32 0.13
CA ASP A 215 11.47 -6.24 0.27
C ASP A 215 10.87 -5.14 -0.62
N GLN A 216 11.59 -4.04 -0.84
CA GLN A 216 11.16 -2.98 -1.75
C GLN A 216 10.98 -3.52 -3.18
N ALA A 217 11.92 -4.35 -3.66
CA ALA A 217 11.80 -4.97 -4.98
C ALA A 217 10.55 -5.86 -5.08
N VAL A 218 10.21 -6.57 -4.00
CA VAL A 218 8.97 -7.36 -3.92
C VAL A 218 7.74 -6.46 -3.95
N ALA A 219 7.73 -5.37 -3.18
CA ALA A 219 6.62 -4.41 -3.15
C ALA A 219 6.38 -3.76 -4.52
N ASP A 220 7.46 -3.37 -5.21
CA ASP A 220 7.43 -2.78 -6.56
C ASP A 220 6.93 -3.77 -7.62
N ALA A 221 7.17 -5.08 -7.43
CA ALA A 221 6.65 -6.11 -8.32
C ALA A 221 5.14 -6.34 -8.14
N PHE A 222 4.60 -6.13 -6.94
CA PHE A 222 3.20 -6.40 -6.62
C PHE A 222 2.48 -5.21 -5.95
N PRO A 223 2.42 -4.03 -6.59
CA PRO A 223 1.88 -2.80 -5.98
C PRO A 223 0.36 -2.82 -5.72
N ARG A 224 -0.34 -3.82 -6.27
CA ARG A 224 -1.77 -4.05 -6.02
C ARG A 224 -2.03 -4.98 -4.83
N ILE A 225 -0.99 -5.68 -4.36
CA ILE A 225 -1.05 -6.62 -3.24
C ILE A 225 -0.41 -5.98 -2.01
N LEU A 226 0.77 -5.39 -2.21
CA LEU A 226 1.62 -4.84 -1.18
C LEU A 226 1.51 -3.31 -1.15
N PRO A 227 1.51 -2.69 0.05
CA PRO A 227 1.50 -1.25 0.18
C PRO A 227 2.89 -0.65 -0.08
N GLU A 228 2.95 0.68 -0.20
CA GLU A 228 4.19 1.41 -0.45
C GLU A 228 5.22 1.31 0.68
N LYS A 229 4.78 1.03 1.92
CA LYS A 229 5.65 0.99 3.11
C LYS A 229 5.36 -0.20 4.02
N ASN A 230 6.40 -0.64 4.73
CA ASN A 230 6.33 -1.66 5.75
C ASN A 230 5.39 -1.25 6.89
N GLY A 231 4.55 -2.16 7.36
CA GLY A 231 3.56 -1.93 8.42
C GLY A 231 2.23 -1.35 7.92
N GLN A 232 2.15 -0.93 6.66
CA GLN A 232 0.89 -0.43 6.08
C GLN A 232 -0.06 -1.55 5.69
N ARG A 233 -1.29 -1.15 5.36
CA ARG A 233 -2.33 -2.08 4.93
C ARG A 233 -2.35 -2.22 3.40
N GLY A 234 -2.22 -3.44 2.92
CA GLY A 234 -2.29 -3.79 1.50
C GLY A 234 -3.65 -4.38 1.11
N TRP A 235 -3.63 -5.31 0.16
CA TRP A 235 -4.81 -5.98 -0.37
C TRP A 235 -5.74 -6.51 0.74
N GLN A 236 -7.05 -6.30 0.56
CA GLN A 236 -8.09 -6.65 1.54
C GLN A 236 -7.87 -6.02 2.93
N ASN A 237 -7.24 -4.83 2.99
CA ASN A 237 -6.97 -4.08 4.22
C ASN A 237 -6.11 -4.87 5.24
N MET A 238 -5.31 -5.82 4.74
CA MET A 238 -4.44 -6.66 5.57
C MET A 238 -3.15 -5.92 5.92
N LYS A 239 -2.71 -6.04 7.18
CA LYS A 239 -1.46 -5.41 7.63
C LYS A 239 -0.28 -6.19 7.06
N CYS A 240 0.62 -5.48 6.37
CA CYS A 240 1.75 -6.04 5.65
C CYS A 240 3.05 -5.76 6.39
N GLU A 241 3.86 -6.79 6.59
CA GLU A 241 5.11 -6.69 7.29
C GLU A 241 6.18 -7.55 6.64
N SER A 242 7.42 -7.07 6.68
CA SER A 242 8.61 -7.87 6.42
C SER A 242 8.67 -9.08 7.37
N LYS A 243 9.12 -10.21 6.85
CA LYS A 243 9.39 -11.43 7.61
C LYS A 243 10.79 -11.91 7.26
N ALA A 244 11.42 -12.60 8.22
CA ALA A 244 12.70 -13.24 7.99
C ALA A 244 12.58 -14.22 6.80
N PRO A 245 13.43 -14.09 5.77
CA PRO A 245 13.52 -15.08 4.71
C PRO A 245 13.94 -16.44 5.28
N GLU A 246 13.34 -17.51 4.78
CA GLU A 246 13.78 -18.88 5.07
C GLU A 246 14.93 -19.29 4.13
N ASP A 247 15.49 -20.48 4.32
CA ASP A 247 16.58 -21.00 3.49
C ASP A 247 16.22 -20.96 2.00
N GLY A 248 17.05 -20.29 1.22
CA GLY A 248 16.85 -20.10 -0.22
C GLY A 248 15.95 -18.92 -0.62
N GLN A 249 15.43 -18.15 0.34
CA GLN A 249 14.64 -16.94 0.08
C GLN A 249 15.52 -15.67 0.20
N GLU A 250 15.33 -14.70 -0.69
CA GLU A 250 15.99 -13.39 -0.65
C GLU A 250 15.16 -12.34 0.11
N ALA A 251 13.83 -12.48 0.10
CA ALA A 251 12.87 -11.57 0.72
C ALA A 251 11.56 -12.28 1.04
N ARG A 252 10.83 -11.77 2.03
CA ARG A 252 9.51 -12.30 2.40
C ARG A 252 8.64 -11.22 3.04
N ILE A 253 7.51 -10.93 2.40
CA ILE A 253 6.50 -10.00 2.93
C ILE A 253 5.21 -10.77 3.22
N ARG A 254 4.60 -10.51 4.39
CA ARG A 254 3.35 -11.13 4.82
C ARG A 254 2.29 -10.07 5.09
N CYS A 255 1.16 -10.15 4.38
CA CYS A 255 -0.04 -9.34 4.63
C CYS A 255 -1.17 -10.17 5.23
N SER A 256 -1.54 -9.96 6.49
CA SER A 256 -2.57 -10.75 7.18
C SER A 256 -3.68 -9.93 7.85
N ASN A 257 -4.82 -10.58 8.02
CA ASN A 257 -5.84 -10.23 9.01
C ASN A 257 -6.30 -11.50 9.75
N LYS A 258 -7.46 -11.47 10.42
CA LYS A 258 -7.98 -12.61 11.20
C LYS A 258 -8.45 -13.79 10.34
N GLU A 259 -8.76 -13.56 9.06
CA GLU A 259 -9.49 -14.49 8.20
C GLU A 259 -8.69 -14.92 6.98
N LEU A 260 -7.76 -14.07 6.54
CA LEU A 260 -7.03 -14.21 5.29
C LEU A 260 -5.56 -13.84 5.47
N GLY A 261 -4.76 -14.43 4.60
CA GLY A 261 -3.36 -14.14 4.46
C GLY A 261 -2.88 -14.23 3.04
N VAL A 262 -1.97 -13.33 2.68
CA VAL A 262 -1.05 -13.52 1.55
C VAL A 262 0.40 -13.36 2.02
N SER A 263 1.28 -14.24 1.56
CA SER A 263 2.73 -14.06 1.63
C SER A 263 3.26 -13.88 0.21
N VAL A 264 4.21 -12.97 0.01
CA VAL A 264 4.96 -12.83 -1.24
C VAL A 264 6.42 -13.09 -0.91
N ILE A 265 7.01 -14.06 -1.61
CA ILE A 265 8.34 -14.60 -1.32
C ILE A 265 9.19 -14.43 -2.57
N ASP A 266 10.41 -13.96 -2.40
CA ASP A 266 11.41 -13.87 -3.46
C ASP A 266 12.44 -14.98 -3.30
N TYR A 267 12.65 -15.80 -4.33
CA TYR A 267 13.66 -16.85 -4.36
C TYR A 267 14.90 -16.46 -5.18
N GLY A 268 14.98 -15.23 -5.68
CA GLY A 268 16.10 -14.76 -6.51
C GLY A 268 15.98 -15.18 -7.97
N THR A 269 15.70 -16.46 -8.21
CA THR A 269 15.55 -17.02 -9.57
C THR A 269 14.31 -17.93 -9.70
N PRO A 270 13.78 -18.08 -10.93
CA PRO A 270 12.70 -19.03 -11.20
C PRO A 270 13.07 -20.47 -10.85
N GLU A 271 14.32 -20.89 -11.05
CA GLU A 271 14.76 -22.25 -10.75
C GLU A 271 14.75 -22.54 -9.24
N ALA A 272 15.19 -21.57 -8.42
CA ALA A 272 15.12 -21.68 -6.96
C ALA A 272 13.67 -21.70 -6.47
N ARG A 273 12.79 -20.90 -7.09
CA ARG A 273 11.34 -20.88 -6.83
C ARG A 273 10.68 -22.21 -7.22
N ASP A 274 10.98 -22.74 -8.40
CA ASP A 274 10.38 -23.96 -8.93
C ASP A 274 10.76 -25.20 -8.11
N ALA A 275 11.96 -25.20 -7.51
CA ALA A 275 12.44 -26.29 -6.65
C ALA A 275 11.61 -26.52 -5.37
N VAL A 276 10.77 -25.56 -4.98
CA VAL A 276 9.92 -25.63 -3.77
C VAL A 276 8.42 -25.72 -4.08
N LEU A 277 8.04 -25.87 -5.36
CA LEU A 277 6.62 -25.98 -5.73
C LEU A 277 6.00 -27.26 -5.17
N PRO A 278 4.74 -27.22 -4.69
CA PRO A 278 4.04 -28.42 -4.25
C PRO A 278 3.90 -29.45 -5.37
N GLU A 279 3.89 -30.72 -5.00
CA GLU A 279 3.51 -31.80 -5.92
C GLU A 279 2.02 -31.72 -6.28
N GLY A 280 1.68 -32.09 -7.52
CA GLY A 280 0.30 -32.11 -8.02
C GLY A 280 0.11 -31.35 -9.33
N GLU A 281 -1.09 -31.48 -9.92
CA GLU A 281 -1.47 -30.70 -11.11
C GLU A 281 -1.93 -29.30 -10.69
N PRO A 282 -1.34 -28.22 -11.23
CA PRO A 282 -1.77 -26.86 -10.94
C PRO A 282 -2.97 -26.43 -11.79
N ASP A 283 -3.83 -25.59 -11.21
CA ASP A 283 -4.74 -24.76 -11.99
C ASP A 283 -3.94 -23.63 -12.65
N THR A 284 -4.27 -23.28 -13.89
CA THR A 284 -3.78 -22.02 -14.49
C THR A 284 -4.76 -20.89 -14.16
N ILE A 285 -4.27 -19.83 -13.51
CA ILE A 285 -5.04 -18.62 -13.24
C ILE A 285 -4.47 -17.44 -14.02
N GLY A 286 -5.33 -16.47 -14.36
CA GLY A 286 -4.93 -15.26 -15.07
C GLY A 286 -5.35 -15.24 -16.54
N ASN A 287 -4.55 -14.59 -17.38
CA ASN A 287 -4.81 -14.42 -18.81
C ASN A 287 -3.50 -14.59 -19.61
N ALA A 288 -3.58 -14.46 -20.94
CA ALA A 288 -2.42 -14.67 -21.83
C ALA A 288 -1.23 -13.70 -21.61
N LYS A 289 -1.44 -12.58 -20.90
CA LYS A 289 -0.38 -11.60 -20.58
C LYS A 289 0.22 -11.80 -19.20
N CYS A 290 -0.56 -12.34 -18.27
CA CYS A 290 -0.12 -12.58 -16.90
C CYS A 290 -0.89 -13.77 -16.34
N SER A 291 -0.14 -14.84 -16.13
CA SER A 291 -0.64 -16.13 -15.65
C SER A 291 0.19 -16.60 -14.46
N ALA A 292 -0.43 -17.43 -13.64
CA ALA A 292 0.23 -18.13 -12.56
C ALA A 292 -0.28 -19.57 -12.47
N LYS A 293 0.61 -20.48 -12.08
CA LYS A 293 0.23 -21.84 -11.68
C LYS A 293 -0.21 -21.81 -10.23
N SER A 294 -1.41 -22.30 -9.96
CA SER A 294 -2.02 -22.34 -8.63
C SER A 294 -2.09 -23.78 -8.14
N TYR A 295 -1.36 -24.07 -7.07
CA TYR A 295 -1.33 -25.36 -6.40
C TYR A 295 -2.13 -25.27 -5.11
N LYS A 296 -2.98 -26.26 -4.85
CA LYS A 296 -3.63 -26.41 -3.54
C LYS A 296 -2.67 -27.09 -2.57
N MET A 297 -2.56 -26.56 -1.36
CA MET A 297 -1.79 -27.21 -0.29
C MET A 297 -2.66 -28.24 0.42
N GLU A 298 -2.43 -29.52 0.13
CA GLU A 298 -3.21 -30.62 0.71
C GLU A 298 -2.93 -30.80 2.22
N GLY A 299 -3.99 -31.14 2.97
CA GLY A 299 -3.90 -31.36 4.42
C GLY A 299 -3.76 -30.11 5.29
N VAL A 300 -3.83 -28.90 4.72
CA VAL A 300 -3.70 -27.63 5.46
C VAL A 300 -5.07 -27.04 5.81
N THR A 301 -5.26 -26.61 7.07
CA THR A 301 -6.46 -25.91 7.55
C THR A 301 -6.07 -24.65 8.33
N PRO A 302 -6.61 -23.45 8.00
CA PRO A 302 -7.52 -23.16 6.89
C PRO A 302 -6.86 -23.41 5.51
N PRO A 303 -7.64 -23.59 4.42
CA PRO A 303 -7.08 -23.95 3.13
C PRO A 303 -6.05 -22.92 2.67
N ALA A 304 -5.02 -23.41 1.97
CA ALA A 304 -3.93 -22.60 1.46
C ALA A 304 -3.61 -22.97 0.01
N PHE A 305 -3.18 -21.98 -0.76
CA PHE A 305 -2.86 -22.11 -2.17
C PHE A 305 -1.56 -21.40 -2.47
N THR A 306 -0.70 -22.06 -3.22
CA THR A 306 0.56 -21.53 -3.72
C THR A 306 0.35 -21.05 -5.16
N LEU A 307 0.67 -19.80 -5.43
CA LEU A 307 0.60 -19.19 -6.75
C LEU A 307 2.02 -18.91 -7.24
N ALA A 308 2.34 -19.45 -8.41
CA ALA A 308 3.63 -19.34 -9.06
C ALA A 308 3.45 -18.52 -10.35
N PRO A 309 3.67 -17.18 -10.31
CA PRO A 309 3.67 -16.33 -11.49
C PRO A 309 4.61 -16.87 -12.56
N GLU A 310 4.26 -16.62 -13.82
CA GLU A 310 5.08 -16.94 -14.99
C GLU A 310 5.70 -15.66 -15.58
N GLY A 311 6.69 -15.82 -16.47
CA GLY A 311 7.34 -14.70 -17.14
C GLY A 311 8.24 -13.87 -16.23
N ALA A 312 8.12 -12.53 -16.30
CA ALA A 312 8.99 -11.59 -15.59
C ALA A 312 8.94 -11.75 -14.06
N ASP A 313 7.82 -12.21 -13.52
CA ASP A 313 7.62 -12.39 -12.08
C ASP A 313 7.92 -13.84 -11.62
N GLY A 314 8.56 -14.65 -12.48
CA GLY A 314 8.82 -16.07 -12.24
C GLY A 314 9.71 -16.40 -11.04
N ARG A 315 10.46 -15.43 -10.50
CA ARG A 315 11.25 -15.59 -9.27
C ARG A 315 10.43 -15.54 -7.98
N TYR A 316 9.18 -15.08 -8.06
CA TYR A 316 8.32 -14.91 -6.89
C TYR A 316 7.40 -16.11 -6.67
N LEU A 317 7.03 -16.31 -5.42
CA LEU A 317 6.00 -17.26 -4.99
C LEU A 317 5.03 -16.55 -4.06
N LEU A 318 3.72 -16.72 -4.30
CA LEU A 318 2.70 -16.18 -3.44
C LEU A 318 1.97 -17.31 -2.73
N ILE A 319 1.67 -17.15 -1.45
CA ILE A 319 0.90 -18.13 -0.67
C ILE A 319 -0.32 -17.43 -0.11
N VAL A 320 -1.52 -17.85 -0.53
CA VAL A 320 -2.81 -17.34 -0.05
C VAL A 320 -3.43 -18.37 0.90
N ASN A 321 -3.74 -17.98 2.13
CA ASN A 321 -4.30 -18.89 3.14
C ASN A 321 -5.47 -18.26 3.89
N GLY A 322 -6.48 -19.05 4.27
CA GLY A 322 -7.68 -18.55 4.93
C GLY A 322 -8.95 -19.29 4.49
N ASN A 323 -10.05 -19.09 5.20
CA ASN A 323 -11.31 -19.82 4.93
C ASN A 323 -11.85 -19.54 3.51
N GLU A 324 -11.56 -18.37 2.96
CA GLU A 324 -11.94 -17.97 1.60
C GLU A 324 -10.77 -17.99 0.61
N ALA A 325 -9.64 -18.64 0.94
CA ALA A 325 -8.43 -18.58 0.12
C ALA A 325 -8.66 -19.03 -1.34
N GLU A 326 -9.52 -20.02 -1.54
CA GLU A 326 -9.84 -20.55 -2.87
C GLU A 326 -10.52 -19.52 -3.78
N SER A 327 -11.47 -18.74 -3.25
CA SER A 327 -12.15 -17.71 -4.03
C SER A 327 -11.32 -16.42 -4.09
N LYS A 328 -10.61 -16.08 -3.02
CA LYS A 328 -9.82 -14.84 -2.94
C LYS A 328 -8.54 -14.90 -3.78
N ARG A 329 -7.91 -16.07 -3.94
CA ARG A 329 -6.72 -16.21 -4.82
C ARG A 329 -7.03 -15.83 -6.27
N MET A 330 -8.26 -16.06 -6.74
CA MET A 330 -8.70 -15.68 -8.09
C MET A 330 -8.82 -14.17 -8.28
N ASN A 331 -8.94 -13.43 -7.18
CA ASN A 331 -9.04 -11.97 -7.15
C ASN A 331 -7.76 -11.30 -6.63
N LEU A 332 -6.68 -12.06 -6.54
CA LEU A 332 -5.37 -11.52 -6.21
C LEU A 332 -4.85 -10.81 -7.46
N ASN A 333 -4.76 -9.49 -7.40
CA ASN A 333 -4.34 -8.66 -8.52
C ASN A 333 -2.82 -8.75 -8.70
N MET A 334 -2.32 -9.91 -9.12
CA MET A 334 -0.89 -10.18 -9.31
C MET A 334 -0.31 -9.44 -10.52
N CYS A 335 -1.17 -9.07 -11.46
CA CYS A 335 -0.80 -8.48 -12.73
C CYS A 335 -0.97 -6.97 -12.69
N ASP A 336 0.12 -6.21 -12.72
CA ASP A 336 0.01 -4.77 -12.97
C ASP A 336 -0.21 -4.49 -14.47
N LYS A 337 -1.13 -3.57 -14.77
CA LYS A 337 -1.44 -3.18 -16.16
C LYS A 337 -0.34 -2.33 -16.80
N THR A 338 0.65 -1.88 -16.04
CA THR A 338 1.67 -0.92 -16.48
C THR A 338 2.94 -1.59 -17.03
N ARG A 339 3.11 -2.90 -16.85
CA ARG A 339 4.26 -3.68 -17.32
C ARG A 339 4.03 -4.30 -18.72
N GLU A 340 3.35 -3.55 -19.60
CA GLU A 340 3.13 -3.89 -21.03
C GLU A 340 4.32 -3.54 -21.93
#